data_AF-A0A3M1U2A6-F1
#
_entry.id   AF-A0A3M1U2A6-F1
#
_cell.length_a   1.000
_cell.length_b   1.000
_cell.length_c   1.000
_cell.angle_alpha   90.00
_cell.angle_beta   90.00
_cell.angle_gamma   90.00
#
_symmetry.space_group_name_H-M   'P 1'
#
loop_
_entity.id
_entity.type
_entity.pdbx_description
1 polymer ?
#
loop_
_entity_poly.entity_id
_entity_poly.type
_entity_poly.pdbx_seq_one_letter_code
_entity_poly.pdbx_strand_id
1 'polypeptide(L)'
;MIAGMDSVVAAAVAALSVTAAPTAQPQWVPGTRDAVSSMNSLLGPTGLIAIPTAYSAEHREGRFGAFFGDGISTASANYGLIPYVEVGGAYVDRTGADDKLVANAKVTLVPQNFRNFEVGVGVIDAFDAIDQTFYVVGSADLVVPEVRTTVRGEEFRSIGLKVHAGAGNGMFDEELFVGGELLFTKNVSVVGEWDTNDFNAALRYAHKDYFSLQLGFFSNDFFLSATTRLRF
;
A
#
# COMPACT_ATOMS: atom_id res chain seq x y z
N MET A 1 -12.33 -37.92 -40.73
CA MET A 1 -11.49 -38.25 -39.55
C MET A 1 -10.89 -36.94 -39.09
N ILE A 2 -11.43 -36.42 -37.99
CA ILE A 2 -10.97 -35.36 -37.05
C ILE A 2 -10.37 -34.05 -37.61
N ALA A 3 -11.00 -32.96 -37.18
CA ALA A 3 -10.73 -31.55 -37.43
C ALA A 3 -9.52 -30.98 -36.66
N GLY A 4 -9.06 -29.80 -37.08
CA GLY A 4 -8.20 -28.88 -36.33
C GLY A 4 -7.91 -27.65 -37.20
N MET A 5 -8.80 -26.65 -37.22
CA MET A 5 -8.72 -25.41 -36.41
C MET A 5 -7.34 -24.74 -36.57
N ASP A 6 -7.15 -23.90 -37.59
CA ASP A 6 -7.49 -22.47 -37.62
C ASP A 6 -6.74 -21.61 -36.59
N SER A 7 -5.84 -20.78 -37.14
CA SER A 7 -5.62 -19.34 -36.89
C SER A 7 -5.84 -18.73 -35.50
N VAL A 8 -5.03 -17.69 -35.24
CA VAL A 8 -5.21 -16.57 -34.30
C VAL A 8 -4.42 -16.67 -32.99
N VAL A 9 -3.19 -16.13 -33.02
CA VAL A 9 -2.57 -15.50 -31.84
C VAL A 9 -2.34 -14.03 -32.20
N ALA A 10 -3.42 -13.26 -32.12
CA ALA A 10 -3.39 -11.81 -32.05
C ALA A 10 -4.21 -11.46 -30.80
N ALA A 11 -3.55 -11.45 -29.64
CA ALA A 11 -4.19 -11.10 -28.37
C ALA A 11 -4.49 -9.60 -28.37
N ALA A 12 -5.75 -9.29 -28.10
CA ALA A 12 -6.39 -8.01 -28.28
C ALA A 12 -5.87 -6.95 -27.30
N VAL A 13 -5.28 -5.88 -27.83
CA VAL A 13 -5.37 -4.55 -27.22
C VAL A 13 -6.65 -3.91 -27.76
N ALA A 14 -7.79 -4.27 -27.17
CA ALA A 14 -9.05 -3.59 -27.46
C ALA A 14 -9.03 -2.25 -26.71
N ALA A 15 -8.79 -1.18 -27.47
CA ALA A 15 -8.96 0.19 -27.03
C ALA A 15 -10.42 0.42 -26.60
N LEU A 16 -10.65 0.51 -25.30
CA LEU A 16 -11.88 1.03 -24.72
C LEU A 16 -11.85 2.56 -24.83
N SER A 17 -12.35 3.10 -25.95
CA SER A 17 -12.72 4.51 -26.04
C SER A 17 -14.01 4.74 -25.26
N VAL A 18 -13.89 4.92 -23.94
CA VAL A 18 -14.98 5.42 -23.11
C VAL A 18 -15.03 6.93 -23.30
N THR A 19 -16.06 7.42 -23.98
CA THR A 19 -16.43 8.83 -23.93
C THR A 19 -16.82 9.17 -22.48
N ALA A 20 -15.88 9.74 -21.72
CA ALA A 20 -16.13 10.16 -20.36
C ALA A 20 -17.11 11.34 -20.37
N ALA A 21 -18.36 11.08 -19.97
CA ALA A 21 -19.18 12.15 -19.38
C ALA A 21 -18.40 12.74 -18.20
N PRO A 22 -18.53 14.04 -17.88
CA PRO A 22 -17.95 14.61 -16.68
C PRO A 22 -18.71 14.04 -15.47
N THR A 23 -18.40 12.80 -15.10
CA THR A 23 -18.78 12.24 -13.82
C THR A 23 -17.99 13.02 -12.78
N ALA A 24 -18.69 13.75 -11.92
CA ALA A 24 -18.11 14.34 -10.73
C ALA A 24 -17.21 13.29 -10.08
N GLN A 25 -15.91 13.58 -10.01
CA GLN A 25 -14.98 12.71 -9.31
C GLN A 25 -15.57 12.46 -7.92
N PRO A 26 -15.69 11.21 -7.45
CA PRO A 26 -16.23 10.94 -6.12
C PRO A 26 -15.50 11.83 -5.12
N GLN A 27 -16.24 12.74 -4.50
CA GLN A 27 -15.66 13.77 -3.66
C GLN A 27 -15.30 13.10 -2.34
N TRP A 28 -14.01 12.79 -2.20
CA TRP A 28 -13.44 12.19 -1.01
C TRP A 28 -13.68 13.04 0.23
N VAL A 29 -13.97 12.39 1.34
CA VAL A 29 -13.88 13.02 2.66
C VAL A 29 -12.43 12.87 3.13
N PRO A 30 -11.70 13.97 3.41
CA PRO A 30 -10.36 13.89 3.99
C PRO A 30 -10.41 13.12 5.32
N GLY A 31 -9.71 11.98 5.38
CA GLY A 31 -9.66 11.08 6.54
C GLY A 31 -9.11 9.68 6.20
N THR A 32 -9.26 9.22 4.95
CA THR A 32 -8.84 7.86 4.52
C THR A 32 -7.36 7.74 4.15
N ARG A 33 -6.73 8.81 3.67
CA ARG A 33 -5.34 8.81 3.16
C ARG A 33 -4.48 9.87 3.85
N ASP A 34 -4.46 9.83 5.19
CA ASP A 34 -3.59 10.72 5.95
C ASP A 34 -2.11 10.45 5.61
N ALA A 35 -1.30 11.50 5.71
CA ALA A 35 0.14 11.44 5.49
C ALA A 35 0.84 10.34 6.32
N VAL A 36 0.32 10.08 7.53
CA VAL A 36 0.80 9.03 8.41
C VAL A 36 0.45 7.63 7.91
N SER A 37 -0.65 7.44 7.18
CA SER A 37 -1.02 6.13 6.60
C SER A 37 -0.31 5.83 5.28
N SER A 38 0.46 6.79 4.77
CA SER A 38 1.05 6.78 3.43
C SER A 38 2.54 6.42 3.49
N MET A 39 2.85 5.12 3.59
CA MET A 39 4.21 4.57 3.56
C MET A 39 4.33 3.37 2.63
N ASN A 40 5.55 3.12 2.16
CA ASN A 40 5.92 1.89 1.46
C ASN A 40 6.03 0.73 2.48
N SER A 41 5.52 -0.45 2.13
CA SER A 41 5.80 -1.70 2.83
C SER A 41 7.18 -2.24 2.46
N LEU A 42 7.62 -3.29 3.15
CA LEU A 42 8.91 -3.96 3.00
C LEU A 42 9.29 -4.19 1.51
N LEU A 43 8.38 -4.75 0.72
CA LEU A 43 8.63 -5.10 -0.69
C LEU A 43 8.19 -4.01 -1.70
N GLY A 44 7.84 -2.83 -1.19
CA GLY A 44 7.64 -1.64 -2.01
C GLY A 44 6.22 -1.09 -2.04
N PRO A 45 5.13 -1.87 -2.26
CA PRO A 45 3.79 -1.30 -2.39
C PRO A 45 3.39 -0.40 -1.23
N THR A 46 2.44 0.51 -1.44
CA THR A 46 1.86 1.26 -0.32
C THR A 46 1.21 0.30 0.69
N GLY A 47 1.56 0.42 1.97
CA GLY A 47 1.18 -0.57 2.96
C GLY A 47 1.44 -0.22 4.43
N LEU A 48 1.33 -1.25 5.27
CA LEU A 48 1.66 -1.20 6.69
C LEU A 48 3.16 -1.46 6.88
N ILE A 49 3.57 -2.61 7.42
CA ILE A 49 4.98 -3.00 7.57
C ILE A 49 5.36 -3.91 6.40
N ALA A 50 4.81 -5.11 6.32
CA ALA A 50 5.00 -6.04 5.21
C ALA A 50 3.73 -6.14 4.33
N ILE A 51 2.55 -6.03 4.93
CA ILE A 51 1.29 -6.21 4.18
C ILE A 51 0.92 -4.96 3.37
N PRO A 52 0.38 -5.13 2.14
CA PRO A 52 -0.14 -4.01 1.36
C PRO A 52 -1.47 -3.51 1.95
N THR A 53 -1.78 -2.24 1.70
CA THR A 53 -3.11 -1.67 1.93
C THR A 53 -3.80 -1.40 0.58
N ALA A 54 -5.10 -1.14 0.59
CA ALA A 54 -5.83 -0.77 -0.61
C ALA A 54 -5.40 0.60 -1.16
N TYR A 55 -4.77 1.44 -0.34
CA TYR A 55 -4.35 2.78 -0.74
C TYR A 55 -3.24 2.73 -1.79
N SER A 56 -3.26 3.72 -2.70
CA SER A 56 -2.24 3.91 -3.73
C SER A 56 -1.49 5.23 -3.52
N ALA A 57 -0.32 5.35 -4.15
CA ALA A 57 0.26 6.64 -4.51
C ALA A 57 -0.80 7.53 -5.19
N GLU A 58 -0.82 8.81 -4.80
CA GLU A 58 -1.67 9.80 -5.48
C GLU A 58 -1.18 10.02 -6.90
N HIS A 59 -2.07 10.42 -7.82
CA HIS A 59 -1.67 10.73 -9.18
C HIS A 59 -0.58 11.80 -9.19
N ARG A 60 0.54 11.53 -9.89
CA ARG A 60 1.74 12.38 -9.93
C ARG A 60 2.43 12.54 -8.57
N GLU A 61 2.31 11.55 -7.70
CA GLU A 61 3.10 11.42 -6.47
C GLU A 61 4.14 10.32 -6.63
N GLY A 62 5.41 10.65 -6.41
CA GLY A 62 6.49 9.68 -6.22
C GLY A 62 6.69 9.39 -4.72
N ARG A 63 6.83 8.12 -4.36
CA ARG A 63 7.14 7.67 -2.99
C ARG A 63 8.43 6.88 -2.98
N PHE A 64 9.38 7.26 -2.13
CA PHE A 64 10.69 6.64 -2.02
C PHE A 64 10.87 6.11 -0.62
N GLY A 65 10.98 4.80 -0.49
CA GLY A 65 11.07 4.10 0.79
C GLY A 65 12.45 3.52 1.04
N ALA A 66 12.81 3.39 2.31
CA ALA A 66 13.90 2.55 2.77
C ALA A 66 13.46 1.76 4.00
N PHE A 67 13.82 0.49 4.07
CA PHE A 67 13.56 -0.40 5.20
C PHE A 67 14.88 -1.04 5.63
N PHE A 68 15.11 -1.12 6.94
CA PHE A 68 16.28 -1.75 7.55
C PHE A 68 15.80 -2.63 8.70
N GLY A 69 15.89 -3.95 8.54
CA GLY A 69 15.64 -4.94 9.59
C GLY A 69 16.84 -5.89 9.74
N ASP A 70 16.76 -6.85 10.65
CA ASP A 70 17.78 -7.89 10.71
C ASP A 70 17.71 -8.79 9.47
N GLY A 71 18.86 -9.03 8.85
CA GLY A 71 18.95 -9.89 7.66
C GLY A 71 18.31 -9.34 6.36
N ILE A 72 17.61 -8.20 6.39
CA ILE A 72 16.97 -7.63 5.21
C ILE A 72 17.02 -6.09 5.19
N SER A 73 17.34 -5.52 4.03
CA SER A 73 17.24 -4.09 3.78
C SER A 73 16.62 -3.84 2.41
N THR A 74 15.75 -2.85 2.29
CA THR A 74 15.09 -2.54 1.02
C THR A 74 15.14 -1.05 0.70
N ALA A 75 15.23 -0.74 -0.58
CA ALA A 75 15.05 0.61 -1.12
C ALA A 75 13.96 0.55 -2.19
N SER A 76 12.88 1.30 -2.01
CA SER A 76 11.70 1.23 -2.87
C SER A 76 11.36 2.57 -3.52
N ALA A 77 10.73 2.50 -4.68
CA ALA A 77 10.21 3.65 -5.40
C ALA A 77 8.87 3.29 -6.03
N ASN A 78 7.83 4.06 -5.71
CA ASN A 78 6.50 3.94 -6.32
C ASN A 78 6.07 5.27 -6.95
N TYR A 79 5.21 5.20 -7.95
CA TYR A 79 4.64 6.34 -8.64
C TYR A 79 3.15 6.14 -8.90
N GLY A 80 2.34 7.15 -8.57
CA GLY A 80 0.93 7.18 -8.94
C GLY A 80 0.74 7.58 -10.41
N LEU A 81 0.60 6.58 -11.27
CA LEU A 81 0.58 6.76 -12.73
C LEU A 81 -0.65 7.56 -13.19
N ILE A 82 -1.82 7.09 -12.77
CA ILE A 82 -3.13 7.72 -12.95
C ILE A 82 -3.88 7.63 -11.62
N PRO A 83 -5.01 8.32 -11.41
CA PRO A 83 -5.79 8.15 -10.20
C PRO A 83 -6.04 6.67 -9.90
N TYR A 84 -5.71 6.27 -8.67
CA TYR A 84 -5.90 4.90 -8.17
C TYR A 84 -5.02 3.81 -8.79
N VAL A 85 -3.97 4.18 -9.53
CA VAL A 85 -3.01 3.20 -10.07
C VAL A 85 -1.61 3.56 -9.59
N GLU A 86 -0.98 2.62 -8.90
CA GLU A 86 0.40 2.68 -8.42
C GLU A 86 1.25 1.66 -9.20
N VAL A 87 2.44 2.09 -9.62
CA VAL A 87 3.49 1.21 -10.14
C VAL A 87 4.78 1.51 -9.42
N GLY A 88 5.65 0.54 -9.27
CA GLY A 88 6.89 0.74 -8.54
C GLY A 88 7.77 -0.48 -8.50
N GLY A 89 8.73 -0.44 -7.59
CA GLY A 89 9.61 -1.56 -7.31
C GLY A 89 10.45 -1.34 -6.07
N ALA A 90 11.14 -2.40 -5.67
CA ALA A 90 12.07 -2.41 -4.56
C ALA A 90 13.35 -3.15 -4.93
N TYR A 91 14.49 -2.58 -4.56
CA TYR A 91 15.73 -3.31 -4.41
C TYR A 91 15.73 -3.97 -3.03
N VAL A 92 16.00 -5.26 -2.99
CA VAL A 92 15.95 -6.08 -1.77
C VAL A 92 17.31 -6.74 -1.57
N ASP A 93 18.01 -6.31 -0.53
CA ASP A 93 19.27 -6.88 -0.03
C ASP A 93 18.93 -7.83 1.13
N ARG A 94 19.42 -9.07 1.04
CA ARG A 94 19.17 -10.12 2.03
C ARG A 94 20.48 -10.78 2.42
N THR A 95 20.76 -10.81 3.72
CA THR A 95 21.96 -11.47 4.24
C THR A 95 21.97 -12.95 3.87
N GLY A 96 23.02 -13.38 3.18
CA GLY A 96 23.18 -14.78 2.77
C GLY A 96 22.38 -15.19 1.53
N ALA A 97 21.78 -14.26 0.80
CA ALA A 97 21.14 -14.49 -0.49
C ALA A 97 21.55 -13.43 -1.52
N ASP A 98 21.24 -13.67 -2.80
CA ASP A 98 21.46 -12.66 -3.83
C ASP A 98 20.46 -11.52 -3.71
N ASP A 99 20.96 -10.31 -3.96
CA ASP A 99 20.15 -9.09 -4.10
C ASP A 99 19.18 -9.22 -5.27
N LYS A 100 17.96 -8.71 -5.09
CA LYS A 100 16.89 -8.81 -6.08
C LYS A 100 16.23 -7.46 -6.35
N LEU A 101 15.76 -7.31 -7.58
CA LEU A 101 14.87 -6.23 -7.97
C LEU A 101 13.46 -6.79 -8.13
N VAL A 102 12.53 -6.23 -7.36
CA VAL A 102 11.12 -6.60 -7.34
C VAL A 102 10.34 -5.48 -8.03
N ALA A 103 9.48 -5.83 -9.00
CA ALA A 103 8.57 -4.89 -9.64
C ALA A 103 7.16 -5.07 -9.10
N ASN A 104 6.46 -3.97 -8.80
CA ASN A 104 5.11 -4.01 -8.23
C ASN A 104 4.12 -3.12 -9.00
N ALA A 105 2.84 -3.47 -8.93
CA ALA A 105 1.74 -2.68 -9.44
C ALA A 105 0.48 -2.91 -8.60
N LYS A 106 -0.36 -1.87 -8.47
CA LYS A 106 -1.62 -1.93 -7.73
C LYS A 106 -2.65 -1.01 -8.33
N VAL A 107 -3.89 -1.49 -8.37
CA VAL A 107 -5.08 -0.71 -8.71
C VAL A 107 -5.99 -0.65 -7.48
N THR A 108 -6.45 0.55 -7.14
CA THR A 108 -7.44 0.79 -6.09
C THR A 108 -8.83 1.00 -6.70
N LEU A 109 -9.81 0.32 -6.16
CA LEU A 109 -11.22 0.44 -6.49
C LEU A 109 -11.94 1.11 -5.31
N VAL A 110 -12.78 2.08 -5.62
CA VAL A 110 -13.49 2.91 -4.64
C VAL A 110 -14.99 2.74 -4.87
N PRO A 111 -15.66 1.87 -4.11
CA PRO A 111 -17.09 1.65 -4.28
C PRO A 111 -17.88 2.92 -3.95
N GLN A 112 -18.71 3.39 -4.89
CA GLN A 112 -19.46 4.65 -4.73
C GLN A 112 -20.37 4.70 -3.49
N ASN A 113 -20.86 3.55 -3.04
CA ASN A 113 -21.77 3.44 -1.91
C ASN A 113 -21.06 3.33 -0.55
N PHE A 114 -19.73 3.14 -0.53
CA PHE A 114 -18.96 2.93 0.69
C PHE A 114 -17.82 3.93 0.79
N ARG A 115 -18.12 5.10 1.35
CA ARG A 115 -17.20 6.25 1.41
C ARG A 115 -15.89 6.00 2.18
N ASN A 116 -15.91 5.01 3.07
CA ASN A 116 -14.81 4.69 3.97
C ASN A 116 -14.15 3.35 3.63
N PHE A 117 -14.42 2.78 2.46
CA PHE A 117 -13.94 1.46 2.06
C PHE A 117 -13.28 1.51 0.69
N GLU A 118 -12.13 0.87 0.57
CA GLU A 118 -11.35 0.77 -0.65
C GLU A 118 -10.91 -0.69 -0.85
N VAL A 119 -10.80 -1.11 -2.11
CA VAL A 119 -10.28 -2.44 -2.47
C VAL A 119 -9.06 -2.26 -3.35
N GLY A 120 -7.92 -2.80 -2.94
CA GLY A 120 -6.71 -2.87 -3.75
C GLY A 120 -6.58 -4.26 -4.37
N VAL A 121 -6.22 -4.31 -5.65
CA VAL A 121 -5.75 -5.53 -6.31
C VAL A 121 -4.35 -5.23 -6.84
N GLY A 122 -3.39 -6.08 -6.55
CA GLY A 122 -2.01 -5.82 -6.93
C GLY A 122 -1.17 -7.06 -7.12
N VAL A 123 0.04 -6.81 -7.62
CA VAL A 123 1.10 -7.77 -7.78
C VAL A 123 2.38 -7.21 -7.16
N ILE A 124 3.09 -8.05 -6.42
CA ILE A 124 4.45 -7.85 -5.94
C ILE A 124 5.30 -8.86 -6.67
N ASP A 125 6.47 -8.40 -7.13
CA ASP A 125 7.41 -9.22 -7.88
C ASP A 125 6.84 -9.79 -9.18
N ALA A 126 6.38 -8.90 -10.05
CA ALA A 126 5.79 -9.27 -11.34
C ALA A 126 6.72 -10.10 -12.25
N PHE A 127 8.02 -10.15 -11.97
CA PHE A 127 9.02 -10.90 -12.73
C PHE A 127 9.59 -12.12 -12.00
N ASP A 128 9.02 -12.48 -10.85
CA ASP A 128 9.39 -13.69 -10.08
C ASP A 128 10.89 -13.75 -9.72
N ALA A 129 11.41 -12.66 -9.15
CA ALA A 129 12.80 -12.56 -8.72
C ALA A 129 13.06 -13.17 -7.31
N ILE A 130 12.05 -13.12 -6.44
CA ILE A 130 11.96 -13.69 -5.10
C ILE A 130 10.77 -14.64 -5.05
N ASP A 131 9.56 -14.10 -5.25
CA ASP A 131 8.29 -14.83 -5.19
C ASP A 131 7.13 -13.98 -5.75
N GLN A 132 6.60 -14.39 -6.91
CA GLN A 132 5.49 -13.69 -7.55
C GLN A 132 4.19 -13.77 -6.73
N THR A 133 3.80 -12.62 -6.18
CA THR A 133 2.67 -12.48 -5.25
C THR A 133 1.56 -11.64 -5.88
N PHE A 134 0.39 -12.23 -6.12
CA PHE A 134 -0.86 -11.54 -6.40
C PHE A 134 -1.68 -11.43 -5.12
N TYR A 135 -2.32 -10.28 -4.93
CA TYR A 135 -3.13 -10.05 -3.74
C TYR A 135 -4.37 -9.21 -4.01
N VAL A 136 -5.35 -9.37 -3.13
CA VAL A 136 -6.49 -8.48 -2.97
C VAL A 136 -6.57 -8.04 -1.51
N VAL A 137 -6.84 -6.76 -1.27
CA VAL A 137 -6.94 -6.19 0.08
C VAL A 137 -8.10 -5.21 0.17
N GLY A 138 -8.97 -5.39 1.15
CA GLY A 138 -9.94 -4.40 1.58
C GLY A 138 -9.35 -3.50 2.66
N SER A 139 -9.60 -2.21 2.60
CA SER A 139 -9.21 -1.24 3.63
C SER A 139 -10.40 -0.41 4.04
N ALA A 140 -10.63 -0.27 5.35
CA ALA A 140 -11.77 0.44 5.89
C ALA A 140 -11.38 1.40 7.01
N ASP A 141 -11.94 2.60 6.98
CA ASP A 141 -11.94 3.52 8.12
C ASP A 141 -13.13 3.20 9.02
N LEU A 142 -12.88 2.45 10.09
CA LEU A 142 -13.91 2.08 11.07
C LEU A 142 -14.25 3.25 11.98
N VAL A 143 -13.25 4.05 12.33
CA VAL A 143 -13.42 5.29 13.10
C VAL A 143 -12.65 6.39 12.39
N VAL A 144 -13.37 7.35 11.81
CA VAL A 144 -12.79 8.50 11.13
C VAL A 144 -12.38 9.54 12.19
N PRO A 145 -11.12 10.02 12.20
CA PRO A 145 -10.70 11.08 13.11
C PRO A 145 -11.52 12.36 12.88
N GLU A 146 -12.24 12.83 13.90
CA GLU A 146 -12.92 14.11 13.86
C GLU A 146 -12.04 15.19 14.50
N VAL A 147 -11.94 16.36 13.86
CA VAL A 147 -11.27 17.53 14.45
C VAL A 147 -12.12 18.03 15.60
N ARG A 148 -11.64 17.84 16.84
CA ARG A 148 -12.37 18.23 18.05
C ARG A 148 -12.08 19.65 18.49
N THR A 149 -10.83 20.11 18.31
CA THR A 149 -10.42 21.43 18.76
C THR A 149 -9.10 21.83 18.10
N THR A 150 -8.87 23.13 17.95
CA THR A 150 -7.56 23.67 17.53
C THR A 150 -6.95 24.45 18.69
N VAL A 151 -5.82 24.00 19.23
CA VAL A 151 -5.08 24.71 20.28
C VAL A 151 -3.73 25.14 19.71
N ARG A 152 -3.43 26.45 19.73
CA ARG A 152 -2.15 27.01 19.22
C ARG A 152 -1.81 26.63 17.77
N GLY A 153 -2.83 26.44 16.92
CA GLY A 153 -2.65 26.05 15.52
C GLY A 153 -2.45 24.56 15.29
N GLU A 154 -2.50 23.74 16.35
CA GLU A 154 -2.51 22.28 16.24
C GLU A 154 -3.93 21.74 16.38
N GLU A 155 -4.35 20.95 15.39
CA GLU A 155 -5.63 20.25 15.39
C GLU A 155 -5.55 19.01 16.28
N PHE A 156 -6.32 19.01 17.37
CA PHE A 156 -6.57 17.84 18.18
C PHE A 156 -7.72 17.06 17.58
N ARG A 157 -7.43 15.83 17.15
CA ARG A 157 -8.39 14.91 16.53
C ARG A 157 -8.74 13.79 17.50
N SER A 158 -9.93 13.19 17.35
CA SER A 158 -10.21 11.91 18.01
C SER A 158 -9.30 10.81 17.48
N ILE A 159 -9.07 9.77 18.28
CA ILE A 159 -8.35 8.58 17.81
C ILE A 159 -9.13 7.97 16.65
N GLY A 160 -8.47 7.78 15.52
CA GLY A 160 -9.01 7.03 14.38
C GLY A 160 -8.59 5.58 14.39
N LEU A 161 -9.35 4.75 13.68
CA LEU A 161 -9.07 3.33 13.50
C LEU A 161 -9.26 2.95 12.03
N LYS A 162 -8.21 2.42 11.43
CA LYS A 162 -8.22 1.82 10.10
C LYS A 162 -7.96 0.32 10.22
N VAL A 163 -8.60 -0.45 9.37
CA VAL A 163 -8.37 -1.89 9.26
C VAL A 163 -8.12 -2.28 7.81
N HIS A 164 -7.29 -3.30 7.63
CA HIS A 164 -6.86 -3.83 6.36
C HIS A 164 -6.94 -5.35 6.44
N ALA A 165 -7.58 -5.98 5.46
CA ALA A 165 -7.66 -7.43 5.41
C ALA A 165 -7.60 -7.87 3.95
N GLY A 166 -6.83 -8.91 3.68
CA GLY A 166 -6.63 -9.39 2.33
C GLY A 166 -6.20 -10.83 2.27
N ALA A 167 -6.02 -11.29 1.04
CA ALA A 167 -5.54 -12.61 0.71
C ALA A 167 -4.59 -12.49 -0.49
N GLY A 168 -3.63 -13.39 -0.59
CA GLY A 168 -2.75 -13.49 -1.75
C GLY A 168 -2.00 -14.81 -1.80
N ASN A 169 -1.37 -15.08 -2.93
CA ASN A 169 -0.43 -16.20 -3.09
C ASN A 169 1.02 -15.73 -2.85
N GLY A 170 2.00 -16.60 -3.08
CA GLY A 170 3.43 -16.23 -2.96
C GLY A 170 3.78 -15.92 -1.51
N MET A 171 4.22 -14.69 -1.22
CA MET A 171 4.66 -14.30 0.13
C MET A 171 3.59 -14.41 1.23
N PHE A 172 2.32 -14.62 0.86
CA PHE A 172 1.20 -14.79 1.78
C PHE A 172 0.70 -16.25 1.86
N ASP A 173 1.37 -17.21 1.21
CA ASP A 173 1.09 -18.66 1.30
C ASP A 173 -0.37 -19.07 1.02
N GLU A 174 -1.07 -18.35 0.13
CA GLU A 174 -2.52 -18.53 -0.13
C GLU A 174 -3.42 -18.29 1.10
N GLU A 175 -2.89 -17.59 2.11
CA GLU A 175 -3.56 -17.31 3.38
C GLU A 175 -4.08 -15.87 3.49
N LEU A 176 -4.79 -15.62 4.60
CA LEU A 176 -5.34 -14.31 4.92
C LEU A 176 -4.34 -13.51 5.74
N PHE A 177 -4.13 -12.26 5.34
CA PHE A 177 -3.42 -11.28 6.14
C PHE A 177 -4.38 -10.21 6.67
N VAL A 178 -4.06 -9.67 7.85
CA VAL A 178 -4.86 -8.61 8.48
C VAL A 178 -3.95 -7.60 9.17
N GLY A 179 -4.36 -6.35 9.19
CA GLY A 179 -3.67 -5.33 9.97
C GLY A 179 -4.57 -4.16 10.28
N GLY A 180 -4.08 -3.28 11.14
CA GLY A 180 -4.78 -2.10 11.57
C GLY A 180 -3.84 -0.97 11.92
N GLU A 181 -4.39 0.23 11.88
CA GLU A 181 -3.68 1.46 12.22
C GLU A 181 -4.55 2.30 13.16
N LEU A 182 -4.00 2.60 14.33
CA LEU A 182 -4.58 3.53 15.30
C LEU A 182 -3.96 4.91 15.12
N LEU A 183 -4.77 5.90 14.75
CA LEU A 183 -4.36 7.26 14.44
C LEU A 183 -4.53 8.13 15.68
N PHE A 184 -3.45 8.37 16.41
CA PHE A 184 -3.51 9.20 17.62
C PHE A 184 -3.54 10.69 17.29
N THR A 185 -2.79 11.08 16.25
CA THR A 185 -2.75 12.45 15.73
C THR A 185 -2.61 12.40 14.21
N LYS A 186 -2.65 13.56 13.53
CA LYS A 186 -2.35 13.64 12.09
C LYS A 186 -0.92 13.21 11.73
N ASN A 187 -0.03 13.13 12.72
CA ASN A 187 1.40 12.87 12.55
C ASN A 187 1.86 11.57 13.23
N VAL A 188 1.04 10.90 14.04
CA VAL A 188 1.46 9.74 14.83
C VAL A 188 0.39 8.66 14.75
N SER A 189 0.82 7.45 14.39
CA SER A 189 -0.01 6.26 14.42
C SER A 189 0.73 5.04 14.98
N VAL A 190 -0.03 4.07 15.49
CA VAL A 190 0.49 2.74 15.80
C VAL A 190 -0.10 1.77 14.79
N VAL A 191 0.77 0.95 14.23
CA VAL A 191 0.45 -0.06 13.24
C VAL A 191 0.63 -1.43 13.88
N GLY A 192 -0.31 -2.33 13.62
CA GLY A 192 -0.17 -3.75 13.92
C GLY A 192 -0.64 -4.57 12.73
N GLU A 193 0.06 -5.66 12.42
CA GLU A 193 -0.31 -6.58 11.36
C GLU A 193 -0.01 -8.01 11.74
N TRP A 194 -0.76 -8.93 11.14
CA TRP A 194 -0.51 -10.35 11.13
C TRP A 194 -0.45 -10.77 9.67
N ASP A 195 0.73 -11.24 9.25
CA ASP A 195 1.08 -11.57 7.88
C ASP A 195 1.00 -13.08 7.60
N THR A 196 0.12 -13.78 8.34
CA THR A 196 -0.01 -15.26 8.43
C THR A 196 0.93 -15.90 9.44
N ASN A 197 2.20 -15.52 9.45
CA ASN A 197 3.22 -16.22 10.22
C ASN A 197 3.49 -15.52 11.56
N ASP A 198 3.69 -14.21 11.51
CA ASP A 198 4.12 -13.41 12.65
C ASP A 198 3.18 -12.24 12.91
N PHE A 199 3.10 -11.83 14.17
CA PHE A 199 2.50 -10.55 14.53
C PHE A 199 3.59 -9.48 14.56
N ASN A 200 3.41 -8.44 13.74
CA ASN A 200 4.33 -7.32 13.61
C ASN A 200 3.67 -6.05 14.13
N ALA A 201 4.44 -5.15 14.73
CA ALA A 201 3.93 -3.91 15.27
C ALA A 201 4.95 -2.78 15.18
N ALA A 202 4.47 -1.56 14.93
CA ALA A 202 5.32 -0.41 14.76
C ALA A 202 4.67 0.89 15.20
N LEU A 203 5.50 1.83 15.65
CA LEU A 203 5.16 3.23 15.80
C LEU A 203 5.52 3.96 14.51
N ARG A 204 4.62 4.80 14.02
CA ARG A 204 4.81 5.58 12.80
C ARG A 204 4.64 7.06 13.08
N TYR A 205 5.53 7.87 12.51
CA TYR A 205 5.53 9.32 12.59
C TYR A 205 5.63 9.95 11.19
N ALA A 206 4.72 10.86 10.86
CA ALA A 206 4.79 11.67 9.64
C ALA A 206 5.18 13.11 9.97
N HIS A 207 6.29 13.57 9.42
CA HIS A 207 6.66 14.97 9.43
C HIS A 207 6.06 15.67 8.21
N LYS A 208 4.94 16.37 8.42
CA LYS A 208 4.15 17.00 7.34
C LYS A 208 3.74 15.95 6.29
N ASP A 209 3.52 16.38 5.05
CA ASP A 209 3.00 15.52 3.98
C ASP A 209 4.09 14.95 3.06
N TYR A 210 5.37 15.11 3.41
CA TYR A 210 6.49 14.70 2.55
C TYR A 210 7.42 13.66 3.17
N PHE A 211 7.40 13.46 4.49
CA PHE A 211 8.34 12.53 5.13
C PHE A 211 7.66 11.74 6.24
N SER A 212 7.91 10.43 6.28
CA SER A 212 7.39 9.52 7.29
C SER A 212 8.49 8.57 7.77
N LEU A 213 8.46 8.22 9.05
CA LEU A 213 9.33 7.27 9.73
C LEU A 213 8.48 6.21 10.41
N GLN A 214 9.00 4.99 10.49
CA GLN A 214 8.39 3.90 11.22
C GLN A 214 9.47 3.07 11.88
N LEU A 215 9.23 2.63 13.11
CA LEU A 215 10.12 1.74 13.84
C LEU A 215 9.28 0.76 14.64
N GLY A 216 9.76 -0.47 14.75
CA GLY A 216 8.96 -1.53 15.33
C GLY A 216 9.66 -2.88 15.32
N PHE A 217 8.85 -3.93 15.42
CA PHE A 217 9.28 -5.31 15.32
C PHE A 217 8.61 -5.97 14.13
N PHE A 218 9.43 -6.68 13.34
CA PHE A 218 9.03 -7.47 12.18
C PHE A 218 9.72 -8.84 12.29
N SER A 219 8.95 -9.93 12.30
CA SER A 219 9.45 -11.31 12.53
C SER A 219 10.37 -11.45 13.75
N ASN A 220 9.99 -10.79 14.86
CA ASN A 220 10.74 -10.70 16.13
C ASN A 220 12.00 -9.80 16.12
N ASP A 221 12.36 -9.23 14.98
CA ASP A 221 13.53 -8.36 14.86
C ASP A 221 13.15 -6.89 14.79
N PHE A 222 14.00 -6.05 15.38
CA PHE A 222 13.82 -4.61 15.31
C PHE A 222 14.05 -4.11 13.89
N PHE A 223 13.18 -3.19 13.43
CA PHE A 223 13.37 -2.52 12.16
C PHE A 223 13.16 -1.01 12.25
N LEU A 224 13.72 -0.32 11.26
CA LEU A 224 13.51 1.09 10.96
C LEU A 224 13.14 1.22 9.49
N SER A 225 12.11 2.00 9.18
CA SER A 225 11.79 2.38 7.81
C SER A 225 11.47 3.86 7.68
N ALA A 226 11.66 4.38 6.48
CA ALA A 226 11.40 5.77 6.12
C ALA A 226 10.72 5.84 4.76
N THR A 227 9.90 6.85 4.54
CA THR A 227 9.29 7.14 3.24
C THR A 227 9.29 8.64 2.97
N THR A 228 9.77 9.04 1.80
CA THR A 228 9.68 10.42 1.29
C THR A 228 8.66 10.48 0.15
N ARG A 229 7.84 11.52 0.12
CA ARG A 229 6.78 11.76 -0.87
C ARG A 229 7.06 13.06 -1.63
N LEU A 230 6.96 13.02 -2.96
CA LEU A 230 7.15 14.14 -3.86
C LEU A 230 5.94 14.25 -4.79
N ARG A 231 5.31 15.42 -4.87
CA ARG A 231 4.15 15.69 -5.74
C ARG A 231 4.53 16.64 -6.87
N PHE A 232 4.03 16.38 -8.08
CA PHE A 232 4.36 17.15 -9.30
C PHE A 232 3.13 17.78 -9.95
#